data_AF-A0A4V2BH91-F1
#
_entry.id   AF-A0A4V2BH91-F1
#
_cell.length_a   1.000
_cell.length_b   1.000
_cell.length_c   1.000
_cell.angle_alpha   90.00
_cell.angle_beta   90.00
_cell.angle_gamma   90.00
#
_symmetry.space_group_name_H-M   'P 1'
#
loop_
_entity.id
_entity.type
_entity.pdbx_description
1 polymer ?
#
loop_
_entity_poly.entity_id
_entity_poly.type
_entity_poly.pdbx_seq_one_letter_code
_entity_poly.pdbx_strand_id
1 'polypeptide(L)'
;MSQFFCRLGFIAFICLSPFAYSQSDACKDYKEADGKLNEVYQAVVSKYKADAAFLKKLKTAQKAWLAYRDAQLEALYPAVNKQAEYGSVYTACSCIERTELVQERVAVLKKWLEPKAEGDVCSGSRK
;
A
#
# COMPACT_ATOMS: atom_id res chain seq x y z
N MET A 1 35.83 12.16 -45.95
CA MET A 1 35.45 12.39 -47.36
C MET A 1 34.59 11.17 -47.74
N SER A 2 33.28 11.19 -47.88
CA SER A 2 32.37 12.23 -48.34
C SER A 2 30.94 11.90 -47.81
N GLN A 3 30.27 12.91 -47.25
CA GLN A 3 28.83 13.27 -47.37
C GLN A 3 27.79 12.13 -47.29
N PHE A 4 27.02 11.94 -46.19
CA PHE A 4 25.88 12.75 -45.72
C PHE A 4 25.04 13.40 -46.83
N PHE A 5 24.00 12.69 -47.29
CA PHE A 5 22.78 13.28 -47.86
C PHE A 5 21.54 12.62 -47.21
N CYS A 6 20.63 13.50 -46.84
CA CYS A 6 19.45 13.34 -46.01
C CYS A 6 18.21 12.90 -46.82
N ARG A 7 17.14 12.47 -46.11
CA ARG A 7 15.72 12.20 -46.54
C ARG A 7 15.43 10.70 -46.72
N LEU A 8 14.39 10.09 -46.17
CA LEU A 8 13.10 10.51 -45.61
C LEU A 8 12.89 9.74 -44.28
N GLY A 9 12.40 10.32 -43.19
CA GLY A 9 11.05 10.86 -43.08
C GLY A 9 10.06 9.84 -42.52
N PHE A 10 10.36 9.22 -41.37
CA PHE A 10 9.37 8.68 -40.43
C PHE A 10 10.08 8.26 -39.12
N ILE A 11 10.55 9.22 -38.33
CA ILE A 11 10.84 8.92 -36.92
C ILE A 11 9.46 8.82 -36.27
N ALA A 12 8.96 7.58 -36.16
CA ALA A 12 7.93 7.28 -35.18
C ALA A 12 8.51 7.72 -33.84
N PHE A 13 8.04 8.88 -33.36
CA PHE A 13 8.24 9.32 -32.00
C PHE A 13 7.46 8.30 -31.17
N ILE A 14 8.12 7.18 -30.86
CA ILE A 14 7.63 6.23 -29.87
C ILE A 14 7.56 7.06 -28.60
N CYS A 15 6.34 7.50 -28.29
CA CYS A 15 6.00 8.07 -27.01
C CYS A 15 6.15 6.92 -26.01
N LEU A 16 7.40 6.62 -25.63
CA LEU A 16 7.72 5.76 -24.50
C LEU A 16 7.34 6.57 -23.26
N SER A 17 6.03 6.76 -23.05
CA SER A 17 5.50 7.24 -21.79
C SER A 17 5.82 6.15 -20.76
N PRO A 18 6.68 6.40 -19.76
CA PRO A 18 7.05 5.38 -18.77
C PRO A 18 5.90 5.02 -17.80
N PHE A 19 4.67 5.44 -18.08
CA PHE A 19 3.51 5.24 -17.21
C PHE A 19 2.30 4.77 -18.02
N ALA A 20 2.37 3.57 -18.59
CA ALA A 20 1.17 2.76 -18.79
C ALA A 20 1.11 1.74 -17.66
N TYR A 21 0.93 2.21 -16.43
CA TYR A 21 0.72 1.32 -15.28
C TYR A 21 -0.67 0.71 -15.42
N SER A 22 -0.74 -0.59 -15.70
CA SER A 22 -2.02 -1.24 -16.00
C SER A 22 -2.84 -1.43 -14.73
N GLN A 23 -4.16 -1.47 -14.87
CA GLN A 23 -5.08 -1.79 -13.78
C GLN A 23 -4.74 -3.11 -13.08
N SER A 24 -4.23 -4.10 -13.83
CA SER A 24 -3.78 -5.37 -13.28
C SER A 24 -2.54 -5.24 -12.40
N ASP A 25 -1.60 -4.35 -12.75
CA ASP A 25 -0.39 -4.13 -11.97
C ASP A 25 -0.73 -3.46 -10.63
N ALA A 26 -1.63 -2.46 -10.64
CA ALA A 26 -2.13 -1.79 -9.44
C ALA A 26 -2.64 -2.76 -8.37
N CYS A 27 -3.52 -3.66 -8.79
CA CYS A 27 -4.14 -4.59 -7.85
C CYS A 27 -3.21 -5.75 -7.47
N LYS A 28 -2.21 -6.06 -8.30
CA LYS A 28 -1.13 -6.98 -7.94
C LYS A 28 -0.27 -6.37 -6.84
N ASP A 29 0.16 -5.12 -6.98
CA ASP A 29 0.98 -4.44 -5.97
C ASP A 29 0.23 -4.30 -4.64
N TYR A 30 -1.07 -4.01 -4.68
CA TYR A 30 -1.92 -4.05 -3.48
C TYR A 30 -1.91 -5.43 -2.81
N LYS A 31 -2.05 -6.51 -3.59
CA LYS A 31 -2.04 -7.87 -3.05
C LYS A 31 -0.70 -8.23 -2.42
N GLU A 32 0.41 -7.81 -3.03
CA GLU A 32 1.75 -7.99 -2.47
C GLU A 32 1.93 -7.21 -1.16
N ALA A 33 1.48 -5.96 -1.13
CA ALA A 33 1.50 -5.13 0.08
C ALA A 33 0.65 -5.74 1.21
N ASP A 34 -0.56 -6.24 0.90
CA ASP A 34 -1.44 -6.90 1.89
C ASP A 34 -0.83 -8.20 2.43
N GLY A 35 -0.14 -8.96 1.56
CA GLY A 35 0.70 -10.08 1.97
C GLY A 35 1.78 -9.64 2.98
N LYS A 36 2.47 -8.53 2.69
CA LYS A 36 3.49 -7.98 3.59
C LYS A 36 2.92 -7.54 4.94
N LEU A 37 1.72 -6.95 4.93
CA LEU A 37 1.00 -6.60 6.15
C LEU A 37 0.75 -7.81 7.03
N ASN A 38 0.27 -8.91 6.46
CA ASN A 38 0.05 -10.13 7.20
C ASN A 38 1.37 -10.71 7.74
N GLU A 39 2.44 -10.75 6.94
CA GLU A 39 3.76 -11.19 7.41
C GLU A 39 4.24 -10.40 8.65
N VAL A 40 4.17 -9.07 8.58
CA VAL A 40 4.61 -8.19 9.69
C VAL A 40 3.69 -8.35 10.90
N TYR A 41 2.38 -8.46 10.70
CA TYR A 41 1.44 -8.73 11.79
C TYR A 41 1.77 -10.06 12.50
N GLN A 42 2.04 -11.14 11.75
CA GLN A 42 2.42 -12.43 12.33
C GLN A 42 3.77 -12.37 13.05
N ALA A 43 4.73 -11.58 12.55
CA ALA A 43 5.99 -11.36 13.25
C ALA A 43 5.77 -10.69 14.62
N VAL A 44 4.87 -9.69 14.71
CA VAL A 44 4.48 -9.08 15.99
C VAL A 44 3.78 -10.11 16.88
N VAL A 45 2.82 -10.87 16.36
CA VAL A 45 2.14 -11.92 17.15
C VAL A 45 3.13 -12.93 17.72
N SER A 46 4.12 -13.35 16.94
CA SER A 46 5.17 -14.28 17.36
C SER A 46 6.08 -13.69 18.45
N LYS A 47 6.55 -12.45 18.28
CA LYS A 47 7.39 -11.75 19.28
C LYS A 47 6.68 -11.61 20.63
N TYR A 48 5.37 -11.37 20.61
CA TYR A 48 4.56 -11.14 21.81
C TYR A 48 3.66 -12.32 22.20
N LYS A 49 4.00 -13.55 21.77
CA LYS A 49 3.16 -14.76 21.98
C LYS A 49 2.77 -15.05 23.43
N ALA A 50 3.57 -14.61 24.39
CA ALA A 50 3.32 -14.78 25.83
C ALA A 50 2.44 -13.68 26.44
N ASP A 51 2.15 -12.60 25.70
CA ASP A 51 1.43 -11.42 26.17
C ASP A 51 -0.01 -11.41 25.64
N ALA A 52 -0.85 -12.30 26.18
CA ALA A 52 -2.23 -12.49 25.71
C ALA A 52 -3.09 -11.21 25.79
N ALA A 53 -2.85 -10.37 26.81
CA ALA A 53 -3.54 -9.10 26.98
C ALA A 53 -3.19 -8.13 25.84
N PHE A 54 -1.90 -7.96 25.53
CA PHE A 54 -1.46 -7.18 24.38
C PHE A 54 -2.03 -7.72 23.06
N LEU A 55 -1.91 -9.03 22.80
CA LEU A 55 -2.37 -9.63 21.54
C LEU A 55 -3.88 -9.43 21.32
N LYS A 56 -4.69 -9.52 22.38
CA LYS A 56 -6.13 -9.22 22.32
C LYS A 56 -6.37 -7.78 21.85
N LYS A 57 -5.62 -6.81 22.39
CA LYS A 57 -5.74 -5.39 22.04
C LYS A 57 -5.18 -5.08 20.65
N LEU A 58 -4.06 -5.70 20.27
CA LEU A 58 -3.49 -5.60 18.92
C LEU A 58 -4.48 -6.10 17.87
N LYS A 59 -5.14 -7.24 18.11
CA LYS A 59 -6.17 -7.78 17.22
C LYS A 59 -7.36 -6.83 17.09
N THR A 60 -7.81 -6.22 18.18
CA THR A 60 -8.86 -5.18 18.13
C THR A 60 -8.40 -3.98 17.30
N ALA A 61 -7.19 -3.48 17.52
CA ALA A 61 -6.64 -2.36 16.74
C ALA A 61 -6.51 -2.70 15.25
N GLN A 62 -6.09 -3.92 14.90
CA GLN A 62 -5.99 -4.36 13.51
C GLN A 62 -7.36 -4.44 12.83
N LYS A 63 -8.38 -4.95 13.53
CA LYS A 63 -9.77 -4.97 13.03
C LYS A 63 -10.32 -3.56 12.82
N ALA A 64 -10.08 -2.66 13.77
CA ALA A 64 -10.49 -1.27 13.65
C ALA A 64 -9.80 -0.58 12.46
N TRP A 65 -8.51 -0.87 12.23
CA TRP A 65 -7.80 -0.36 11.07
C TRP A 65 -8.36 -0.88 9.74
N LEU A 66 -8.77 -2.16 9.66
CA LEU A 66 -9.43 -2.68 8.45
C LEU A 66 -10.74 -1.92 8.17
N ALA A 67 -11.55 -1.69 9.20
CA ALA A 67 -12.77 -0.89 9.06
C ALA A 67 -12.47 0.56 8.63
N TYR A 68 -11.42 1.18 9.18
CA TYR A 68 -10.96 2.50 8.76
C TYR A 68 -10.53 2.51 7.29
N ARG A 69 -9.71 1.55 6.84
CA ARG A 69 -9.26 1.46 5.44
C ARG A 69 -10.44 1.39 4.49
N ASP A 70 -11.41 0.54 4.81
CA ASP A 70 -12.60 0.35 3.97
C ASP A 70 -13.47 1.63 3.97
N ALA A 71 -13.66 2.27 5.14
CA ALA A 71 -14.38 3.54 5.24
C ALA A 71 -13.67 4.69 4.53
N GLN A 72 -12.34 4.75 4.58
CA GLN A 72 -11.53 5.76 3.89
C GLN A 72 -11.69 5.65 2.38
N LEU A 73 -11.71 4.42 1.84
CA LEU A 73 -11.96 4.17 0.43
C LEU A 73 -13.38 4.59 0.00
N GLU A 74 -14.40 4.33 0.82
CA GLU A 74 -15.75 4.82 0.55
C GLU A 74 -15.84 6.35 0.63
N ALA A 75 -15.10 6.98 1.54
CA ALA A 75 -15.04 8.45 1.65
C ALA A 75 -14.35 9.08 0.43
N LEU A 76 -13.31 8.43 -0.10
CA LEU A 76 -12.61 8.89 -1.30
C LEU A 76 -13.46 8.70 -2.57
N TYR A 77 -14.29 7.65 -2.61
CA TYR A 77 -15.14 7.30 -3.75
C TYR A 77 -16.63 7.16 -3.33
N PRO A 78 -17.30 8.26 -2.93
CA PRO A 78 -18.63 8.20 -2.30
C PRO A 78 -19.79 7.81 -3.23
N ALA A 79 -19.53 7.70 -4.53
CA ALA A 79 -20.56 7.35 -5.50
C ALA A 79 -21.04 5.91 -5.28
N VAL A 80 -22.35 5.71 -5.41
CA VAL A 80 -22.96 4.37 -5.33
C VAL A 80 -22.48 3.51 -6.52
N ASN A 81 -22.48 4.10 -7.73
CA ASN A 81 -21.93 3.46 -8.92
C ASN A 81 -20.55 4.07 -9.24
N LYS A 82 -19.51 3.51 -8.63
CA LYS A 82 -18.14 4.01 -8.73
C LYS A 82 -17.59 3.92 -10.16
N GLN A 83 -17.92 2.87 -10.92
CA GLN A 83 -17.49 2.73 -12.31
C GLN A 83 -18.17 3.74 -13.24
N ALA A 84 -19.44 4.07 -13.00
CA ALA A 84 -20.12 5.09 -13.80
C ALA A 84 -19.57 6.50 -13.54
N GLU A 85 -19.25 6.82 -12.28
CA GLU A 85 -18.74 8.14 -11.89
C GLU A 85 -17.25 8.32 -12.24
N TYR A 86 -16.40 7.37 -11.84
CA TYR A 86 -14.95 7.49 -11.91
C TYR A 86 -14.35 6.75 -13.12
N GLY A 87 -15.17 6.08 -13.93
CA GLY A 87 -14.74 5.36 -15.12
C GLY A 87 -13.94 4.09 -14.84
N SER A 88 -13.35 3.54 -15.90
CA SER A 88 -12.57 2.29 -15.84
C SER A 88 -11.29 2.40 -15.00
N VAL A 89 -10.75 3.62 -14.82
CA VAL A 89 -9.54 3.86 -14.02
C VAL A 89 -9.76 3.63 -12.53
N TYR A 90 -11.01 3.70 -12.05
CA TYR A 90 -11.38 3.52 -10.64
C TYR A 90 -10.73 2.30 -9.98
N THR A 91 -10.71 1.16 -10.68
CA THR A 91 -10.13 -0.05 -10.10
C THR A 91 -8.62 0.08 -9.89
N ALA A 92 -7.90 0.74 -10.79
CA ALA A 92 -6.48 0.98 -10.62
C ALA A 92 -6.24 1.95 -9.45
N CYS A 93 -6.95 3.08 -9.42
CA CYS A 93 -6.80 4.08 -8.36
C CYS A 93 -7.16 3.53 -6.99
N SER A 94 -8.26 2.79 -6.85
CA SER A 94 -8.63 2.17 -5.57
C SER A 94 -7.60 1.13 -5.07
N CYS A 95 -6.92 0.43 -5.98
CA CYS A 95 -5.81 -0.46 -5.61
C CYS A 95 -4.56 0.30 -5.17
N ILE A 96 -4.23 1.42 -5.83
CA ILE A 96 -3.12 2.30 -5.42
C ILE A 96 -3.37 2.85 -4.01
N GLU A 97 -4.53 3.43 -3.76
CA GLU A 97 -4.91 3.99 -2.45
C GLU A 97 -4.86 2.94 -1.33
N ARG A 98 -5.33 1.72 -1.61
CA ARG A 98 -5.23 0.62 -0.64
C ARG A 98 -3.79 0.22 -0.37
N THR A 99 -2.92 0.29 -1.38
CA THR A 99 -1.49 -0.01 -1.24
C THR A 99 -0.84 0.97 -0.27
N GLU A 100 -1.11 2.27 -0.43
CA GLU A 100 -0.57 3.32 0.45
C GLU A 100 -1.02 3.12 1.91
N LEU A 101 -2.33 2.94 2.14
CA LEU A 101 -2.87 2.68 3.48
C LEU A 101 -2.26 1.43 4.13
N VAL A 102 -2.04 0.37 3.34
CA VAL A 102 -1.37 -0.85 3.80
C VAL A 102 0.09 -0.58 4.18
N GLN A 103 0.82 0.17 3.37
CA GLN A 103 2.23 0.50 3.64
C GLN A 103 2.37 1.34 4.92
N GLU A 104 1.48 2.31 5.15
CA GLU A 104 1.42 3.06 6.40
C GLU A 104 1.21 2.13 7.60
N ARG A 105 0.26 1.19 7.48
CA ARG A 105 0.00 0.24 8.56
C ARG A 105 1.17 -0.69 8.82
N VAL A 106 1.85 -1.15 7.77
CA VAL A 106 3.09 -1.92 7.87
C VAL A 106 4.13 -1.13 8.66
N ALA A 107 4.32 0.17 8.37
CA ALA A 107 5.25 1.01 9.11
C ALA A 107 4.87 1.13 10.60
N VAL A 108 3.58 1.30 10.91
CA VAL A 108 3.09 1.30 12.30
C VAL A 108 3.36 -0.03 13.00
N LEU A 109 3.16 -1.17 12.34
CA LEU A 109 3.39 -2.48 12.93
C LEU A 109 4.89 -2.79 13.12
N LYS A 110 5.75 -2.34 12.21
CA LYS A 110 7.22 -2.51 12.33
C LYS A 110 7.80 -1.87 13.59
N LYS A 111 7.20 -0.77 14.08
CA LYS A 111 7.58 -0.14 15.37
C LYS A 111 7.45 -1.08 16.58
N TRP A 112 6.68 -2.17 16.49
CA TRP A 112 6.60 -3.18 17.55
C TRP A 112 7.75 -4.18 17.53
N LEU A 113 8.46 -4.26 16.40
CA LEU A 113 9.60 -5.15 16.17
C LEU A 113 10.93 -4.46 16.46
N GLU A 114 10.98 -3.14 16.32
CA GLU A 114 12.14 -2.30 16.63
C GLU A 114 12.53 -2.36 18.12
N PRO A 115 13.83 -2.25 18.44
CA PRO A 115 14.30 -2.17 19.82
C PRO A 115 13.82 -0.87 20.46
N LYS A 116 13.50 -0.93 21.75
CA LYS A 116 13.16 0.26 22.52
C LYS A 116 14.40 1.17 22.65
N ALA A 117 14.24 2.46 22.33
CA ALA A 117 15.27 3.45 22.60
C ALA A 117 15.39 3.66 24.12
N GLU A 118 16.63 3.68 24.63
CA GLU A 118 16.89 3.98 26.04
C GLU A 118 16.34 5.37 26.38
N GLY A 119 15.59 5.46 27.49
CA GLY A 119 14.95 6.71 27.92
C GLY A 119 13.59 7.03 27.27
N ASP A 120 13.11 6.27 26.29
CA ASP A 120 11.75 6.46 25.74
C ASP A 120 10.68 5.91 26.70
N VAL A 121 10.21 6.76 27.60
CA VAL A 121 9.11 6.45 28.52
C VAL A 121 7.74 6.41 27.82
N CYS A 122 7.62 6.97 26.63
CA CYS A 122 6.40 6.98 25.82
C CYS A 122 6.30 5.74 24.90
N SER A 123 7.21 4.78 25.03
CA SER A 123 7.24 3.58 24.18
C SER A 123 6.05 2.63 24.41
N GLY A 124 5.35 2.76 25.54
CA GLY A 124 4.26 1.87 25.95
C GLY A 124 4.72 0.42 26.07
N SER A 125 3.89 -0.52 25.65
CA SER A 125 4.17 -1.98 25.72
C SER A 125 5.17 -2.50 24.68
N ARG A 126 5.83 -1.62 23.90
CA ARG A 126 6.90 -2.03 22.98
C ARG A 126 8.12 -2.47 23.78
N LYS A 127 8.54 -3.72 23.56
CA LYS A 127 9.68 -4.38 24.23
C LYS A 127 10.84 -4.53 23.26
#